data_AF-A0A8J6XHK9-F1
#
_entry.id   AF-A0A8J6XHK9-F1
#
_cell.length_a   1.000
_cell.length_b   1.000
_cell.length_c   1.000
_cell.angle_alpha   90.00
_cell.angle_beta   90.00
_cell.angle_gamma   90.00
#
_symmetry.space_group_name_H-M   'P 1'
#
loop_
_entity.id
_entity.type
_entity.pdbx_description
1 polymer ?
#
loop_
_entity_poly.entity_id
_entity_poly.type
_entity_poly.pdbx_seq_one_letter_code
_entity_poly.pdbx_strand_id
1 'polypeptide(L)' 'MEIKDLKALIKESMRELQEERLRLCQILIPYVSDEEQDELEAFGSPLDDDDDDLVDLTNWVKHGNKIS' A
#
# COMPACT_ATOMS: atom_id res chain seq x y z
N MET A 1 18.11 -5.35 -30.17
CA MET A 1 18.13 -4.31 -29.14
C MET A 1 19.32 -4.58 -28.26
N GLU A 2 20.21 -3.60 -28.06
CA GLU A 2 21.42 -3.81 -27.26
C GLU A 2 21.05 -3.98 -25.78
N ILE A 3 21.90 -4.66 -25.00
CA ILE A 3 21.67 -4.88 -23.56
C ILE A 3 21.51 -3.53 -22.81
N LYS A 4 22.21 -2.49 -23.27
CA LYS A 4 22.13 -1.14 -22.71
C LYS A 4 20.75 -0.51 -22.94
N ASP A 5 20.18 -0.70 -24.12
CA ASP A 5 18.85 -0.19 -24.48
C ASP A 5 17.77 -0.89 -23.65
N LEU A 6 17.88 -2.22 -23.48
CA LEU A 6 16.96 -2.98 -22.63
C LEU A 6 16.99 -2.50 -21.17
N LYS A 7 18.19 -2.23 -20.63
CA LYS A 7 18.33 -1.71 -19.26
C LYS A 7 17.73 -0.32 -19.10
N ALA A 8 17.91 0.55 -20.09
CA ALA A 8 17.30 1.88 -20.10
C ALA A 8 15.77 1.77 -20.10
N LEU A 9 15.22 0.92 -20.97
CA LEU A 9 13.78 0.67 -21.06
C LEU A 9 13.22 0.14 -19.74
N ILE A 10 13.85 -0.86 -19.12
CA ILE A 10 13.40 -1.41 -17.82
C ILE A 10 13.40 -0.33 -16.74
N LYS A 11 14.44 0.51 -16.69
CA LYS A 11 14.53 1.58 -15.70
C LYS A 11 13.43 2.62 -15.88
N GLU A 12 13.10 2.94 -17.12
CA GLU A 12 12.01 3.84 -17.47
C GLU A 12 10.65 3.26 -17.09
N SER A 13 10.34 2.03 -17.50
CA SER A 13 9.06 1.39 -17.16
C SER A 13 8.87 1.23 -15.65
N MET A 14 9.93 0.93 -14.89
CA MET A 14 9.86 0.85 -13.43
C MET A 14 9.56 2.20 -12.77
N ARG A 15 10.11 3.28 -13.33
CA ARG A 15 9.82 4.65 -12.86
C ARG A 15 8.36 5.02 -13.15
N GLU A 16 7.91 4.77 -14.38
CA GLU A 16 6.52 5.03 -14.79
C GLU A 16 5.52 4.26 -13.90
N LEU A 17 5.78 2.98 -13.65
CA LEU A 17 4.94 2.16 -12.77
C LEU A 17 4.86 2.72 -11.34
N GLN A 18 5.97 3.26 -10.81
CA GLN A 18 5.97 3.91 -9.50
C GLN A 18 5.14 5.19 -9.50
N GLU A 19 5.24 6.00 -10.56
CA GLU A 19 4.49 7.23 -10.73
C GLU A 19 2.98 6.97 -10.89
N GLU A 20 2.60 5.99 -11.72
CA GLU A 20 1.22 5.58 -11.92
C GLU A 20 0.60 5.05 -10.63
N ARG A 21 1.33 4.23 -9.87
CA ARG A 21 0.88 3.74 -8.57
C ARG A 21 0.64 4.89 -7.58
N LEU A 22 1.54 5.87 -7.52
CA LEU A 22 1.36 7.04 -6.65
C LEU A 22 0.11 7.83 -7.05
N ARG A 23 -0.11 8.07 -8.35
CA ARG A 23 -1.31 8.75 -8.84
C ARG A 23 -2.58 7.99 -8.47
N LEU A 24 -2.57 6.66 -8.62
CA LEU A 24 -3.70 5.84 -8.22
C LEU A 24 -3.97 5.98 -6.72
N CYS A 25 -2.94 5.90 -5.87
CA CYS A 25 -3.10 6.13 -4.43
C CYS A 25 -3.71 7.51 -4.16
N GLN A 26 -3.24 8.57 -4.81
CA GLN A 26 -3.78 9.92 -4.64
C GLN A 26 -5.25 10.04 -5.09
N ILE A 27 -5.64 9.34 -6.16
CA ILE A 27 -7.04 9.29 -6.63
C ILE A 27 -7.93 8.54 -5.64
N LEU A 28 -7.41 7.48 -5.03
CA LEU A 28 -8.16 6.63 -4.10
C LEU A 28 -8.25 7.21 -2.69
N ILE A 29 -7.36 8.13 -2.32
CA ILE A 29 -7.42 8.81 -1.01
C ILE A 29 -8.53 9.86 -1.07
N PRO A 30 -9.60 9.73 -0.26
CA PRO A 30 -10.62 10.75 -0.18
C PRO A 30 -10.03 12.04 0.39
N TYR A 31 -10.56 13.19 -0.04
CA TYR A 31 -10.28 14.45 0.63
C TYR A 31 -10.84 14.39 2.05
N VAL A 32 -10.04 14.82 3.02
CA VAL A 32 -10.40 14.98 4.43
C VAL A 32 -9.95 16.39 4.81
N SER A 33 -10.86 17.19 5.33
CA SER A 33 -10.57 18.51 5.87
C SER A 33 -9.89 18.39 7.24
N ASP A 34 -9.26 19.48 7.71
CA ASP A 34 -8.60 19.49 9.01
C ASP A 34 -9.60 19.19 10.15
N GLU A 35 -10.84 19.68 10.06
CA GLU A 35 -11.90 19.40 11.04
C GLU A 35 -12.30 17.91 11.05
N GLU A 36 -12.46 17.30 9.87
CA GLU A 36 -12.74 15.86 9.76
C GLU A 36 -11.56 15.01 10.25
N GLN A 37 -10.32 15.46 10.01
CA GLN A 37 -9.12 14.78 10.50
C GLN A 37 -9.03 14.84 12.04
N ASP A 38 -9.32 15.99 12.64
CA ASP A 38 -9.37 16.16 14.09
C ASP A 38 -10.44 15.25 14.74
N GLU A 39 -11.61 15.10 14.09
CA GLU A 39 -12.64 14.16 14.53
C GLU A 39 -12.16 12.70 14.46
N LEU A 40 -11.42 12.32 13.41
CA LEU A 40 -10.87 10.97 13.26
C LEU A 40 -9.83 10.65 14.33
N GLU A 41 -9.00 11.62 14.70
CA GLU A 41 -7.98 11.43 15.74
C GLU A 41 -8.58 11.17 17.13
N ALA A 42 -9.83 11.61 17.38
CA ALA A 42 -10.54 11.30 18.61
C ALA A 42 -10.87 9.80 18.78
N PHE A 43 -10.84 9.01 17.69
CA PHE A 43 -11.06 7.56 17.75
C PHE A 43 -9.82 6.77 18.19
N GLY A 44 -8.67 7.42 18.38
CA GLY A 44 -7.43 6.79 18.81
C GLY A 44 -6.57 6.27 17.65
N SER A 45 -5.40 5.70 17.98
CA SER A 45 -4.50 5.13 16.99
C SER A 45 -4.67 3.62 16.90
N PRO A 46 -4.61 3.01 15.70
CA PRO A 46 -4.47 1.56 15.58
C PRO A 46 -3.21 1.00 16.25
N LEU A 47 -2.25 1.87 16.63
CA LEU A 47 -1.08 1.50 17.42
C LEU A 47 -1.38 1.32 18.91
N ASP A 48 -2.53 1.80 19.37
CA ASP A 48 -2.98 1.68 20.76
C ASP A 48 -3.71 0.34 21.00
N ASP A 49 -4.06 -0.40 19.94
CA ASP A 49 -4.71 -1.71 20.02
C ASP A 49 -3.71 -2.80 20.45
N ASP A 50 -4.16 -3.73 21.30
CA ASP A 50 -3.33 -4.86 21.73
C ASP A 50 -3.02 -5.80 20.54
N ASP A 51 -1.75 -6.15 20.38
CA ASP A 51 -1.27 -7.03 19.29
C ASP A 51 -1.98 -8.41 19.27
N ASP A 52 -2.50 -8.84 20.41
CA ASP A 52 -3.22 -10.11 20.56
C ASP A 52 -4.56 -10.14 19.79
N ASP A 53 -5.13 -8.98 19.47
CA ASP A 53 -6.38 -8.85 18.68
C ASP A 53 -6.13 -8.70 17.17
N LEU A 54 -4.85 -8.61 16.74
CA LEU A 54 -4.48 -8.45 15.34
C LEU A 54 -4.40 -9.79 14.60
N VAL A 55 -5.17 -9.94 13.52
CA VAL A 55 -5.09 -11.09 12.61
C VAL A 55 -4.19 -10.75 11.42
N ASP A 56 -3.02 -11.39 11.34
CA ASP A 56 -2.13 -11.27 10.18
C ASP A 56 -2.74 -11.97 8.95
N LEU A 57 -3.41 -11.19 8.11
CA LEU A 57 -3.99 -11.65 6.85
C LEU A 57 -2.92 -12.11 5.83
N THR A 58 -1.64 -11.77 6.01
CA THR A 58 -0.55 -12.28 5.14
C THR A 58 -0.29 -13.77 5.37
N ASN A 59 -0.66 -14.30 6.55
CA ASN A 59 -0.65 -15.75 6.77
C ASN A 59 -1.58 -16.48 5.80
N TRP A 60 -2.67 -15.86 5.36
CA TRP A 60 -3.57 -16.45 4.37
C TRP A 60 -2.93 -16.56 2.99
N VAL A 61 -2.11 -15.58 2.59
CA VAL A 61 -1.34 -15.65 1.33
C VAL A 61 -0.24 -16.71 1.41
N LYS A 62 0.41 -16.83 2.57
CA LYS A 62 1.53 -17.78 2.80
C LYS A 62 1.05 -19.24 2.97
N HIS A 63 -0.15 -19.44 3.51
CA HIS A 63 -0.63 -20.76 3.94
C HIS A 63 -1.99 -21.16 3.37
N GLY A 64 -2.68 -20.31 2.61
CA GLY A 64 -4.04 -20.55 2.09
C GLY A 64 -4.17 -21.74 1.13
N ASN A 65 -3.05 -22.24 0.58
CA ASN A 65 -3.01 -23.48 -0.21
C ASN A 65 -2.84 -24.76 0.64
N LYS A 66 -2.71 -24.63 1.96
CA LYS A 66 -2.56 -25.75 2.90
C LYS A 66 -3.86 -25.92 3.70
N ILE A 67 -4.92 -26.31 3.00
CA ILE A 67 -6.08 -26.94 3.64
C ILE A 67 -5.82 -28.45 3.52
N SER A 68 -5.45 -29.07 4.64
CA SER A 68 -5.42 -30.54 4.79
C SER A 68 -6.73 -31.02 5.41
#